data_AF-A0A059PH66-F1
#
_entry.id   AF-A0A059PH66-F1
#
_cell.length_a   1.000
_cell.length_b   1.000
_cell.length_c   1.000
_cell.angle_alpha   90.00
_cell.angle_beta   90.00
_cell.angle_gamma   90.00
#
_symmetry.space_group_name_H-M   'P 1'
#
loop_
_entity.id
_entity.type
_entity.pdbx_description
1 polymer ?
#
loop_
_entity_poly.entity_id
_entity_poly.type
_entity_poly.pdbx_seq_one_letter_code
_entity_poly.pdbx_strand_id
1 'polypeptide(L)'
;APALLLSMFSFETPLENITNFSLSITSTATVLKFGLYVLQLGRVGDLEKVIARLDDRVEGAEQLRCHRQMAKKLRHLSNLFLYTYGFVLLNSEFSFLFRSGRSLPFPSWFPFDWKTSTVNYIGALGFQLVAIFGQILQNFVDDSFPPLALCLCAGHCQLLILRISSIGHAPSEQEANEAELVE
;
A
#
# COMPACT_ATOMS: atom_id res chain seq x y z
N ALA A 1 -12.93 27.72 -16.04
CA ALA A 1 -11.90 26.80 -15.48
C ALA A 1 -10.86 27.50 -14.59
N PRO A 2 -10.21 28.63 -14.96
CA PRO A 2 -9.17 29.23 -14.10
C PRO A 2 -9.72 29.88 -12.81
N ALA A 3 -10.99 30.32 -12.82
CA ALA A 3 -11.63 30.94 -11.66
C ALA A 3 -11.88 29.99 -10.48
N LEU A 4 -12.05 28.68 -10.73
CA LEU A 4 -12.23 27.69 -9.66
C LEU A 4 -10.91 27.39 -8.94
N LEU A 5 -9.82 27.27 -9.69
CA LEU A 5 -8.46 27.14 -9.13
C LEU A 5 -8.08 28.38 -8.31
N LEU A 6 -8.39 29.59 -8.80
CA LEU A 6 -8.13 30.82 -8.06
C LEU A 6 -8.97 30.92 -6.77
N SER A 7 -10.23 30.46 -6.83
CA SER A 7 -11.14 30.42 -5.67
C SER A 7 -10.72 29.40 -4.62
N MET A 8 -10.01 28.32 -5.00
CA MET A 8 -9.45 27.35 -4.05
C MET A 8 -8.26 27.91 -3.26
N PHE A 9 -7.69 29.05 -3.67
CA PHE A 9 -6.53 29.69 -3.02
C PHE A 9 -6.82 31.08 -2.44
N SER A 10 -8.09 31.44 -2.31
CA SER A 10 -8.53 32.74 -1.79
C SER A 10 -9.06 32.62 -0.37
N PHE A 11 -8.27 32.04 0.54
CA PHE A 11 -8.58 32.01 1.98
C PHE A 11 -8.05 33.26 2.69
N GLU A 12 -8.73 33.70 3.75
CA GLU A 12 -8.44 34.96 4.47
C GLU A 12 -7.07 34.98 5.14
N THR A 13 -6.44 33.81 5.35
CA THR A 13 -5.11 33.71 5.97
C THR A 13 -4.09 32.99 5.08
N PRO A 14 -2.84 33.49 4.97
CA PRO A 14 -1.80 32.87 4.15
C PRO A 14 -1.39 31.47 4.65
N LEU A 15 -1.56 31.20 5.95
CA LEU A 15 -1.29 29.89 6.54
C LEU A 15 -2.27 28.83 6.02
N GLU A 16 -3.57 29.13 5.99
CA GLU A 16 -4.59 28.23 5.43
C GLU A 16 -4.38 27.99 3.94
N ASN A 17 -3.87 28.99 3.23
CA ASN A 17 -3.58 28.84 1.80
C ASN A 17 -2.44 27.86 1.55
N ILE A 18 -1.35 27.98 2.33
CA ILE A 18 -0.19 27.08 2.24
C ILE A 18 -0.56 25.65 2.65
N THR A 19 -1.38 25.46 3.69
CA THR A 19 -1.80 24.13 4.13
C THR A 19 -2.73 23.46 3.12
N ASN A 20 -3.72 24.19 2.57
CA ASN A 20 -4.59 23.67 1.52
C ASN A 20 -3.86 23.37 0.22
N PHE A 21 -2.87 24.20 -0.16
CA PHE A 21 -2.02 23.94 -1.32
C PHE A 21 -1.16 22.69 -1.13
N SER A 22 -0.51 22.57 0.02
CA SER A 22 0.29 21.39 0.36
C SER A 22 -0.57 20.13 0.34
N LEU A 23 -1.77 20.19 0.93
CA LEU A 23 -2.74 19.09 0.92
C LEU A 23 -3.17 18.71 -0.51
N SER A 24 -3.38 19.70 -1.38
CA SER A 24 -3.78 19.49 -2.78
C SER A 24 -2.66 18.84 -3.60
N ILE A 25 -1.41 19.25 -3.38
CA ILE A 25 -0.26 18.63 -4.03
C ILE A 25 -0.08 17.19 -3.55
N THR A 26 -0.12 16.96 -2.23
CA THR A 26 0.07 15.63 -1.66
C THR A 26 -1.03 14.66 -2.10
N SER A 27 -2.29 15.12 -2.13
CA SER A 27 -3.42 14.32 -2.65
C SER A 27 -3.28 14.02 -4.14
N THR A 28 -2.86 14.99 -4.95
CA THR A 28 -2.62 14.75 -6.39
C THR A 28 -1.49 13.76 -6.62
N ALA A 29 -0.40 13.87 -5.85
CA ALA A 29 0.75 12.98 -5.94
C ALA A 29 0.38 11.53 -5.54
N THR A 30 -0.44 11.36 -4.50
CA THR A 30 -0.90 10.04 -4.04
C THR A 30 -1.86 9.39 -5.02
N VAL A 31 -2.81 10.14 -5.59
CA VAL A 31 -3.69 9.65 -6.65
C VAL A 31 -2.89 9.22 -7.89
N LEU A 32 -1.85 9.98 -8.26
CA LEU A 32 -0.98 9.62 -9.37
C LEU A 32 -0.21 8.31 -9.10
N LYS A 33 0.40 8.19 -7.90
CA LYS A 33 1.09 6.96 -7.48
C LYS A 33 0.16 5.76 -7.50
N PHE A 34 -1.04 5.91 -6.94
CA PHE A 34 -2.05 4.86 -6.93
C PHE A 34 -2.45 4.48 -8.36
N GLY A 35 -2.66 5.46 -9.25
CA GLY A 35 -2.91 5.20 -10.66
C GLY A 35 -1.80 4.38 -11.33
N LEU A 36 -0.53 4.71 -11.06
CA LEU A 36 0.61 3.93 -11.55
C LEU A 36 0.62 2.50 -10.99
N TYR A 37 0.31 2.34 -9.70
CA TYR A 37 0.18 1.02 -9.07
C TYR A 37 -0.92 0.18 -9.70
N VAL A 38 -2.10 0.76 -9.95
CA VAL A 38 -3.22 0.08 -10.61
C VAL A 38 -2.83 -0.36 -12.02
N LEU A 39 -2.13 0.49 -12.78
CA LEU A 39 -1.62 0.14 -14.12
C LEU A 39 -0.57 -0.97 -14.06
N GLN A 40 0.19 -1.06 -12.98
CA GLN A 40 1.23 -2.08 -12.77
C GLN A 40 0.73 -3.33 -12.06
N LEU A 41 -0.54 -3.38 -11.65
CA LEU A 41 -1.12 -4.52 -10.93
C LEU A 41 -1.05 -5.82 -11.75
N GLY A 42 -1.12 -5.73 -13.08
CA GLY A 42 -0.88 -6.88 -13.96
C GLY A 42 0.51 -7.50 -13.77
N ARG A 43 1.53 -6.68 -13.53
CA ARG A 43 2.90 -7.15 -13.26
C ARG A 43 3.02 -7.84 -11.91
N VAL A 44 2.20 -7.45 -10.93
CA VAL A 44 2.13 -8.12 -9.62
C VAL A 44 1.58 -9.54 -9.79
N GLY A 45 0.57 -9.72 -10.63
CA GLY A 45 0.05 -11.05 -10.96
C GLY A 45 1.07 -11.94 -11.68
N ASP A 46 1.90 -11.35 -12.55
CA ASP A 46 2.98 -12.11 -13.20
C ASP A 46 4.12 -12.44 -12.22
N LEU A 47 4.43 -11.54 -11.29
CA LEU A 47 5.37 -11.79 -10.20
C LEU A 47 4.88 -12.96 -9.32
N GLU A 48 3.59 -13.00 -8.98
CA GLU A 48 2.98 -14.09 -8.21
C GLU A 48 3.12 -15.43 -8.94
N LYS A 49 2.90 -15.48 -10.25
CA LYS A 49 3.09 -16.72 -11.05
C LYS A 49 4.54 -17.17 -11.04
N VAL A 50 5.50 -16.25 -11.16
CA VAL A 50 6.93 -16.56 -11.12
C VAL A 50 7.30 -17.13 -9.75
N ILE A 51 6.82 -16.50 -8.68
CA ILE A 51 7.02 -16.95 -7.30
C ILE A 51 6.41 -18.33 -7.07
N ALA A 52 5.19 -18.57 -7.54
CA ALA A 52 4.55 -19.87 -7.41
C ALA A 52 5.35 -20.99 -8.08
N ARG A 53 5.94 -20.73 -9.25
CA ARG A 53 6.84 -21.69 -9.92
C ARG A 53 8.14 -21.91 -9.14
N LEU A 54 8.67 -20.87 -8.50
CA LEU A 54 9.88 -20.96 -7.67
C LEU A 54 9.64 -21.75 -6.38
N ASP A 55 8.45 -21.57 -5.78
CA ASP A 55 7.99 -22.28 -4.58
C ASP A 55 7.71 -23.77 -4.85
N ASP A 56 7.20 -24.12 -6.03
CA ASP A 56 6.97 -25.52 -6.42
C ASP A 56 8.28 -26.34 -6.51
N ARG A 57 9.38 -25.67 -6.87
CA ARG A 57 10.72 -26.27 -6.96
C ARG A 57 11.41 -26.47 -5.59
N VAL A 58 10.75 -26.16 -4.46
CA VAL A 58 11.37 -26.22 -3.12
C VAL A 58 11.48 -27.67 -2.66
N GLU A 59 12.69 -28.21 -2.67
CA GLU A 59 12.98 -29.58 -2.28
C GLU A 59 14.01 -29.65 -1.15
N GLY A 60 13.81 -30.56 -0.19
CA GLY A 60 14.71 -30.75 0.93
C GLY A 60 14.37 -29.96 2.21
N ALA A 61 14.85 -30.47 3.35
CA ALA A 61 14.48 -30.00 4.68
C ALA A 61 14.95 -28.57 5.00
N GLU A 62 16.15 -28.19 4.53
CA GLU A 62 16.72 -26.85 4.77
C GLU A 62 16.00 -25.77 3.94
N GLN A 63 15.63 -26.08 2.70
CA GLN A 63 14.84 -25.16 1.87
C GLN A 63 13.44 -24.93 2.44
N LEU A 64 12.77 -26.00 2.88
CA LEU A 64 11.45 -25.91 3.51
C LEU A 64 11.48 -25.07 4.80
N ARG A 65 12.56 -25.18 5.58
CA ARG A 65 12.78 -24.36 6.77
C ARG A 65 12.98 -22.89 6.42
N CYS A 66 13.78 -22.58 5.40
CA CYS A 66 13.97 -21.22 4.91
C CYS A 66 12.66 -20.60 4.40
N HIS A 67 11.91 -21.34 3.56
CA HIS A 67 10.60 -20.93 3.07
C HIS A 67 9.60 -20.66 4.20
N ARG A 68 9.54 -21.52 5.22
CA ARG A 68 8.69 -21.30 6.40
C ARG A 68 9.06 -20.04 7.18
N GLN A 69 10.37 -19.76 7.31
CA GLN A 69 10.83 -18.53 7.96
C GLN A 69 10.48 -17.28 7.13
N MET A 70 10.63 -17.34 5.81
CA MET A 70 10.19 -16.28 4.89
C MET A 70 8.69 -16.01 5.04
N ALA A 71 7.85 -17.03 4.95
CA ALA A 71 6.40 -16.90 5.10
C ALA A 71 6.00 -16.31 6.46
N LYS A 72 6.70 -16.70 7.54
CA LYS A 72 6.49 -16.13 8.87
C LYS A 72 6.85 -14.65 8.93
N LYS A 73 7.99 -14.24 8.36
CA LYS A 73 8.41 -12.83 8.28
C LYS A 73 7.42 -11.98 7.48
N LEU A 74 7.01 -12.45 6.30
CA LEU A 74 6.00 -11.78 5.48
C LEU A 74 4.68 -11.59 6.24
N ARG A 75 4.21 -12.64 6.92
CA ARG A 75 2.98 -12.56 7.71
C ARG A 75 3.09 -11.58 8.88
N HIS A 76 4.22 -11.57 9.58
CA HIS A 76 4.45 -10.60 10.66
C HIS A 76 4.49 -9.17 10.12
N LEU A 77 5.18 -8.93 9.00
CA LEU A 77 5.28 -7.61 8.41
C LEU A 77 3.92 -7.12 7.89
N SER A 78 3.18 -7.97 7.18
CA SER A 78 1.81 -7.67 6.71
C SER A 78 0.87 -7.38 7.88
N ASN A 79 0.88 -8.19 8.93
CA ASN A 79 0.07 -7.95 10.12
C ASN A 79 0.47 -6.66 10.83
N LEU A 80 1.77 -6.33 10.92
CA LEU A 80 2.24 -5.09 11.51
C LEU A 80 1.67 -3.87 10.77
N PHE A 81 1.75 -3.87 9.44
CA PHE A 81 1.13 -2.80 8.64
C PHE A 81 -0.39 -2.76 8.84
N LEU A 82 -1.06 -3.90 8.83
CA LEU A 82 -2.52 -3.99 9.01
C LEU A 82 -2.95 -3.42 10.37
N TYR A 83 -2.30 -3.81 11.46
CA TYR A 83 -2.63 -3.32 12.79
C TYR A 83 -2.31 -1.84 12.95
N THR A 84 -1.19 -1.37 12.40
CA THR A 84 -0.78 0.03 12.49
C THR A 84 -1.79 0.92 11.75
N TYR A 85 -2.13 0.58 10.51
CA TYR A 85 -3.10 1.33 9.72
C TYR A 85 -4.54 1.18 10.24
N GLY A 86 -4.91 0.01 10.75
CA GLY A 86 -6.19 -0.20 11.43
C GLY A 86 -6.33 0.67 12.67
N PHE A 87 -5.27 0.81 13.47
CA PHE A 87 -5.26 1.71 14.62
C PHE A 87 -5.40 3.17 14.19
N VAL A 88 -4.69 3.61 13.14
CA VAL A 88 -4.82 4.97 12.60
C VAL A 88 -6.25 5.25 12.15
N LEU A 89 -6.88 4.32 11.44
CA LEU A 89 -8.27 4.45 11.01
C LEU A 89 -9.22 4.58 12.21
N LEU A 90 -9.12 3.69 13.19
CA LEU A 90 -9.95 3.73 14.39
C LEU A 90 -9.77 5.03 15.17
N ASN A 91 -8.54 5.53 15.31
CA ASN A 91 -8.29 6.79 16.01
C ASN A 91 -8.84 7.99 15.23
N SER A 92 -8.76 7.98 13.91
CA SER A 92 -9.31 9.05 13.06
C SER A 92 -10.84 9.13 13.20
N GLU A 93 -11.52 7.99 13.09
CA GLU A 93 -12.97 7.87 13.27
C GLU A 93 -13.40 8.23 14.70
N PHE A 94 -12.68 7.75 15.71
CA PHE A 94 -12.99 8.00 17.11
C PHE A 94 -12.80 9.48 17.48
N SER A 95 -11.73 10.11 17.02
CA SER A 95 -11.49 11.56 17.21
C SER A 95 -12.64 12.40 16.61
N PHE A 96 -13.19 11.93 15.48
CA PHE A 96 -14.34 12.57 14.85
C PHE A 96 -15.64 12.38 15.65
N LEU A 97 -15.93 11.16 16.13
CA LEU A 97 -17.14 10.86 16.93
C LEU A 97 -17.21 11.66 18.24
N PHE A 98 -16.05 12.02 18.83
CA PHE A 98 -15.97 12.82 20.06
C PHE A 98 -16.14 14.34 19.84
N ARG A 99 -16.17 14.82 18.59
CA ARG A 99 -16.37 16.25 18.30
C ARG A 99 -17.86 16.62 18.44
N SER A 100 -18.21 17.27 19.55
CA SER A 100 -19.60 17.67 19.91
C SER A 100 -20.21 18.83 19.09
N GLY A 101 -19.88 18.98 17.80
CA GLY A 101 -20.46 20.03 16.97
C GLY A 101 -20.58 19.66 15.49
N ARG A 102 -21.55 20.27 14.79
CA ARG A 102 -21.71 20.20 13.31
C ARG A 102 -20.48 20.83 12.64
N SER A 103 -19.42 20.04 12.55
CA SER A 103 -18.16 20.41 11.94
C SER A 103 -17.79 19.34 10.93
N LEU A 104 -17.20 19.76 9.82
CA LEU A 104 -16.64 18.83 8.85
C LEU A 104 -15.20 18.49 9.26
N PRO A 105 -14.75 17.23 9.08
CA PRO A 105 -13.37 16.82 9.32
C PRO A 105 -12.34 17.75 8.68
N PHE A 106 -12.60 18.17 7.43
CA PHE A 106 -11.79 19.14 6.70
C PHE A 106 -12.63 20.31 6.20
N PRO A 107 -12.09 21.55 6.25
CA PRO A 107 -12.74 22.70 5.65
C PRO A 107 -12.77 22.51 4.13
N SER A 108 -13.96 22.31 3.56
CA SER A 108 -14.13 22.11 2.12
C SER A 108 -15.36 22.88 1.64
N TRP A 109 -15.25 23.44 0.44
CA TRP A 109 -16.35 24.12 -0.21
C TRP A 109 -17.24 23.09 -0.92
N PHE A 110 -18.50 23.03 -0.51
CA PHE A 110 -19.51 22.23 -1.19
C PHE A 110 -20.50 23.16 -1.89
N PRO A 111 -20.98 22.83 -3.10
CA PRO A 111 -21.94 23.63 -3.84
C PRO A 111 -23.36 23.61 -3.22
N PHE A 112 -23.55 22.91 -2.10
CA PHE A 112 -24.83 22.75 -1.40
C PHE A 112 -24.71 23.28 0.04
N ASP A 113 -25.79 23.88 0.56
CA ASP A 113 -25.85 24.38 1.94
C ASP A 113 -25.89 23.23 2.96
N TRP A 114 -24.71 22.82 3.42
CA TRP A 114 -24.53 21.82 4.46
C TRP A 114 -24.75 22.38 5.89
N LYS A 115 -24.68 23.71 6.03
CA LYS A 115 -24.85 24.39 7.33
C LYS A 115 -26.30 24.38 7.80
N THR A 116 -27.26 24.51 6.90
CA THR A 116 -28.70 24.64 7.19
C THR A 116 -29.47 23.32 7.09
N SER A 117 -29.07 22.40 6.21
CA SER A 117 -29.77 21.12 6.00
C SER A 117 -29.02 19.94 6.61
N THR A 118 -29.69 19.14 7.46
CA THR A 118 -29.13 17.91 8.07
C THR A 118 -28.85 16.81 7.05
N VAL A 119 -29.66 16.70 6.00
CA VAL A 119 -29.45 15.70 4.94
C VAL A 119 -28.19 16.03 4.13
N ASN A 120 -28.00 17.30 3.77
CA ASN A 120 -26.79 17.75 3.06
C ASN A 120 -25.53 17.63 3.91
N TYR A 121 -25.66 17.83 5.23
CA TYR A 121 -24.57 17.62 6.18
C TYR A 121 -24.13 16.16 6.24
N ILE A 122 -25.06 15.21 6.33
CA ILE A 122 -24.76 13.77 6.33
C ILE A 122 -24.10 13.34 5.02
N GLY A 123 -24.58 13.85 3.87
CA GLY A 123 -23.98 13.58 2.56
C GLY A 123 -22.55 14.09 2.45
N ALA A 124 -22.30 15.35 2.83
CA ALA A 124 -20.97 15.94 2.81
C ALA A 124 -20.01 15.22 3.77
N LEU A 125 -20.50 14.82 4.95
CA LEU A 125 -19.74 14.07 5.92
C LEU A 125 -19.36 12.67 5.39
N GLY A 126 -20.33 11.94 4.86
CA GLY A 126 -20.09 10.62 4.28
C GLY A 126 -19.10 10.67 3.11
N PHE A 127 -19.20 11.70 2.28
CA PHE A 127 -18.22 11.92 1.20
C PHE A 127 -16.80 12.12 1.73
N GLN A 128 -16.62 12.98 2.75
CA GLN A 128 -15.29 13.19 3.35
C GLN A 128 -14.76 11.93 4.03
N LEU A 129 -15.63 11.15 4.68
CA LEU A 129 -15.25 9.89 5.31
C LEU A 129 -14.73 8.87 4.30
N VAL A 130 -15.46 8.70 3.19
CA VAL A 130 -15.04 7.83 2.09
C VAL A 130 -13.72 8.31 1.48
N ALA A 131 -13.54 9.62 1.30
CA ALA A 131 -12.30 10.17 0.79
C ALA A 131 -11.11 9.91 1.72
N ILE A 132 -11.27 10.12 3.04
CA ILE A 132 -10.23 9.83 4.05
C ILE A 132 -9.92 8.34 4.07
N PHE A 133 -10.94 7.48 4.08
CA PHE A 133 -10.76 6.04 4.03
C PHE A 133 -9.98 5.60 2.78
N GLY A 134 -10.35 6.14 1.61
CA GLY A 134 -9.63 5.90 0.36
C GLY A 134 -8.17 6.33 0.43
N GLN A 135 -7.89 7.50 1.01
CA GLN A 135 -6.53 8.02 1.18
C GLN A 135 -5.68 7.14 2.10
N ILE A 136 -6.26 6.68 3.20
CA ILE A 136 -5.59 5.76 4.14
C ILE A 136 -5.27 4.43 3.45
N LEU A 137 -6.20 3.89 2.67
CA LEU A 137 -6.00 2.65 1.92
C LEU A 137 -4.90 2.79 0.86
N GLN A 138 -4.85 3.92 0.14
CA GLN A 138 -3.78 4.21 -0.82
C GLN A 138 -2.41 4.23 -0.12
N ASN A 139 -2.29 4.96 0.99
CA ASN A 139 -1.05 5.03 1.77
C ASN A 139 -0.64 3.66 2.32
N PHE A 140 -1.60 2.84 2.76
CA PHE A 140 -1.34 1.48 3.22
C PHE A 140 -0.67 0.62 2.14
N VAL A 141 -1.19 0.66 0.90
CA VAL A 141 -0.61 -0.09 -0.22
C VAL A 141 0.78 0.43 -0.56
N ASP A 142 0.92 1.75 -0.67
CA ASP A 142 2.19 2.42 -1.00
C ASP A 142 3.32 2.09 -0.01
N ASP A 143 2.99 2.02 1.28
CA ASP A 143 3.98 1.76 2.34
C ASP A 143 4.24 0.26 2.56
N SER A 144 3.24 -0.60 2.37
CA SER A 144 3.37 -2.04 2.65
C SER A 144 3.95 -2.82 1.48
N PHE A 145 3.65 -2.43 0.24
CA PHE A 145 4.05 -3.19 -0.95
C PHE A 145 5.57 -3.27 -1.13
N PRO A 146 6.36 -2.17 -1.09
CA PRO A 146 7.80 -2.25 -1.35
C PRO A 146 8.56 -3.11 -0.32
N PRO A 147 8.33 -2.97 1.01
CA PRO A 147 8.96 -3.84 2.00
C PRO A 147 8.57 -5.31 1.84
N LEU A 148 7.30 -5.61 1.55
CA LEU A 148 6.84 -6.99 1.34
C LEU A 148 7.48 -7.61 0.10
N ALA A 149 7.51 -6.88 -1.02
CA ALA A 149 8.15 -7.32 -2.25
C ALA A 149 9.66 -7.57 -2.06
N LEU A 150 10.37 -6.67 -1.38
CA LEU A 150 11.79 -6.84 -1.08
C LEU A 150 12.05 -8.05 -0.18
N CYS A 151 11.22 -8.26 0.86
CA CYS A 151 11.36 -9.41 1.75
C CYS A 151 11.16 -10.73 1.02
N LEU A 152 10.19 -10.77 0.11
CA LEU A 152 9.88 -11.90 -0.74
C LEU A 152 11.05 -12.20 -1.71
N CYS A 153 11.51 -11.19 -2.45
CA CYS A 153 12.68 -11.31 -3.33
C CYS A 153 13.92 -11.79 -2.56
N ALA A 154 14.20 -11.23 -1.38
CA ALA A 154 15.35 -11.63 -0.57
C ALA A 154 15.25 -13.10 -0.11
N GLY A 155 14.05 -13.56 0.26
CA GLY A 155 13.85 -14.96 0.64
C GLY A 155 14.01 -15.93 -0.53
N HIS A 156 13.50 -15.59 -1.72
CA HIS A 156 13.75 -16.38 -2.93
C HIS A 156 15.23 -16.39 -3.35
N CYS A 157 15.95 -15.27 -3.19
CA CYS A 157 17.39 -15.25 -3.41
C CYS A 157 18.13 -16.18 -2.43
N GLN A 158 17.71 -16.25 -1.15
CA GLN A 158 18.29 -17.18 -0.18
C GLN A 158 18.01 -18.64 -0.55
N LEU A 159 16.78 -18.95 -1.00
CA LEU A 159 16.41 -20.27 -1.50
C LEU A 159 17.25 -20.67 -2.71
N LEU A 160 17.48 -19.74 -3.64
CA LEU A 160 18.33 -19.96 -4.81
C LEU A 160 19.78 -20.25 -4.42
N ILE A 161 20.35 -19.46 -3.50
CA ILE A 161 21.71 -19.68 -2.98
C ILE A 161 21.83 -21.08 -2.35
N LEU A 162 20.81 -21.52 -1.60
CA LEU A 162 20.79 -22.87 -1.03
C LEU A 162 20.78 -23.96 -2.11
N ARG A 163 19.98 -23.81 -3.20
CA ARG A 163 19.99 -24.77 -4.32
C ARG A 163 21.35 -24.83 -5.02
N ILE A 164 21.92 -23.66 -5.32
CA ILE A 164 23.24 -23.59 -5.96
C ILE A 164 24.30 -24.21 -5.06
N SER A 165 24.21 -24.04 -3.73
CA SER A 165 25.16 -24.64 -2.80
C SER A 165 25.04 -26.17 -2.68
N SER A 166 23.86 -26.75 -2.97
CA SER A 166 23.69 -28.20 -3.05
C SER A 166 24.18 -28.79 -4.39
N ILE A 167 24.23 -27.98 -5.45
CA ILE A 167 24.78 -28.36 -6.74
C ILE A 167 26.32 -28.34 -6.66
N GLY A 168 26.98 -29.45 -7.00
CA GLY A 168 28.45 -29.56 -7.02
C GLY A 168 29.09 -30.32 -5.86
N HIS A 169 28.32 -30.85 -4.89
CA HIS A 169 28.83 -31.79 -3.89
C HIS A 169 28.72 -33.26 -4.29
N ALA A 170 28.03 -33.58 -5.41
CA ALA A 170 27.97 -34.91 -5.98
C ALA A 170 28.95 -35.03 -7.17
N PRO A 171 29.97 -35.91 -7.11
CA PRO A 171 31.06 -35.94 -8.09
C PRO A 171 30.70 -36.53 -9.47
N SER A 172 29.42 -36.73 -9.82
CA SER A 172 29.07 -37.56 -10.99
C SER A 172 28.43 -36.87 -12.20
N GLU A 173 27.77 -35.71 -12.14
CA GLU A 173 27.04 -35.23 -13.33
C GLU A 173 27.05 -33.71 -13.49
N GLN A 174 28.13 -33.19 -14.08
CA GLN A 174 28.28 -31.77 -14.38
C GLN A 174 27.35 -31.31 -15.52
N GLU A 175 27.06 -32.17 -16.49
CA GLU A 175 26.12 -31.90 -17.59
C GLU A 175 24.64 -31.90 -17.12
N ALA A 176 24.27 -32.72 -16.13
CA ALA A 176 22.92 -32.71 -15.56
C ALA A 176 22.66 -31.47 -14.69
N ASN A 177 23.68 -31.03 -13.94
CA ASN A 177 23.62 -29.80 -13.15
C ASN A 177 23.51 -28.54 -14.02
N GLU A 178 24.13 -28.52 -15.21
CA GLU A 178 24.01 -27.40 -16.15
C GLU A 178 22.65 -27.37 -16.86
N ALA A 179 22.03 -28.53 -17.10
CA ALA A 179 20.67 -28.61 -17.66
C ALA A 179 19.59 -28.11 -16.68
N GLU A 180 19.73 -28.41 -15.37
CA GLU A 180 18.80 -27.95 -14.32
C GLU A 180 18.84 -26.43 -14.09
N LEU A 181 19.90 -25.75 -14.53
CA LEU A 181 20.05 -24.29 -14.42
C LEU A 181 19.38 -23.50 -15.55
N VAL A 182 19.07 -24.13 -16.69
CA VAL A 182 18.59 -23.45 -17.91
C VAL A 182 17.09 -23.72 -18.21
N GLU A 183 16.49 -24.78 -17.63
CA GLU A 183 15.03 -25.07 -17.68
C GLU A 183 14.24 -24.66 -16.41
#